data_AF-A0A7J0E1V0-F1
#
_entry.id   AF-A0A7J0E1V0-F1
#
_cell.length_a   1.000
_cell.length_b   1.000
_cell.length_c   1.000
_cell.angle_alpha   90.00
_cell.angle_beta   90.00
_cell.angle_gamma   90.00
#
_symmetry.space_group_name_H-M   'P 1'
#
loop_
_entity.id
_entity.type
_entity.pdbx_description
1 polymer ?
#
loop_
_entity_poly.entity_id
_entity_poly.type
_entity_poly.pdbx_seq_one_letter_code
_entity_poly.pdbx_strand_id
1 'polypeptide(L)'
;MQAPRTSRASLVKGRSQANAVAQQALAAHWQSIVKSLNNYLKMMAANYVPPFLVRKVFTQIFSFMNMQLFNSLLLRRDWCSFSNGEYVKASLAESEQWCCSATEEYAGSAWDELKHIRQAVGFLVIHKKPQKTLNEITNERCPVLSIQQVYRISTMYWDDKYSTQYVFRCYFKYASYDEQCCK
;
A
#
# COMPACT_ATOMS: atom_id res chain seq x y z
N MET A 1 -9.01 26.38 -43.30
CA MET A 1 -9.56 25.28 -42.47
C MET A 1 -8.95 25.37 -41.09
N GLN A 2 -9.77 25.63 -40.06
CA GLN A 2 -9.32 25.86 -38.68
C GLN A 2 -9.54 24.59 -37.87
N ALA A 3 -8.47 24.03 -37.30
CA ALA A 3 -8.54 22.79 -36.52
C ALA A 3 -9.34 23.02 -35.22
N PRO A 4 -10.20 22.06 -34.78
CA PRO A 4 -11.02 22.25 -33.60
C PRO A 4 -10.14 22.26 -32.35
N ARG A 5 -10.28 23.30 -31.53
CA ARG A 5 -9.71 23.33 -30.18
C ARG A 5 -10.50 22.37 -29.30
N THR A 6 -9.98 21.15 -29.09
CA THR A 6 -10.52 20.24 -28.08
C THR A 6 -10.27 20.82 -26.69
N SER A 7 -11.34 21.23 -26.01
CA SER A 7 -11.29 21.81 -24.67
C SER A 7 -10.62 20.87 -23.68
N ARG A 8 -9.56 21.34 -23.00
CA ARG A 8 -8.81 20.60 -21.96
C ARG A 8 -9.72 20.02 -20.86
N ALA A 9 -10.89 20.63 -20.63
CA ALA A 9 -11.90 20.21 -19.65
C ALA A 9 -12.58 18.86 -19.99
N SER A 10 -12.84 18.54 -21.26
CA SER A 10 -13.46 17.25 -21.63
C SER A 10 -12.48 16.08 -21.50
N LEU A 11 -11.18 16.32 -21.73
CA LEU A 11 -10.11 15.35 -21.45
C LEU A 11 -9.96 15.06 -19.95
N VAL A 12 -10.06 16.08 -19.09
CA VAL A 12 -10.00 15.90 -17.62
C VAL A 12 -11.22 15.13 -17.11
N LYS A 13 -12.42 15.43 -17.61
CA LYS A 13 -13.68 14.77 -17.18
C LYS A 13 -13.75 13.29 -17.60
N GLY A 14 -13.26 12.95 -18.79
CA GLY A 14 -13.13 11.56 -19.24
C GLY A 14 -12.11 10.75 -18.41
N ARG A 15 -11.01 11.39 -17.99
CA ARG A 15 -9.98 10.77 -17.15
C ARG A 15 -10.47 10.51 -15.71
N SER A 16 -11.26 11.42 -15.14
CA SER A 16 -11.87 11.23 -13.82
C SER A 16 -12.91 10.10 -13.80
N GLN A 17 -13.72 9.97 -14.85
CA GLN A 17 -14.72 8.89 -14.95
C GLN A 17 -14.04 7.52 -15.11
N ALA A 18 -13.01 7.43 -15.97
CA ALA A 18 -12.24 6.20 -16.17
C ALA A 18 -11.50 5.76 -14.89
N ASN A 19 -10.94 6.71 -14.15
CA ASN A 19 -10.28 6.43 -12.86
C ASN A 19 -11.27 5.91 -11.81
N ALA A 20 -12.49 6.47 -11.74
CA ALA A 20 -13.52 6.01 -10.81
C ALA A 20 -13.96 4.57 -11.11
N VAL A 21 -14.15 4.22 -12.39
CA VAL A 21 -14.51 2.85 -12.80
C VAL A 21 -13.38 1.86 -12.47
N ALA A 22 -12.13 2.24 -12.74
CA ALA A 22 -10.97 1.42 -12.39
C ALA A 22 -10.85 1.19 -10.87
N GLN A 23 -11.07 2.24 -10.07
CA GLN A 23 -11.09 2.13 -8.61
C GLN A 23 -12.23 1.25 -8.09
N GLN A 24 -13.40 1.30 -8.72
CA GLN A 24 -14.52 0.43 -8.38
C GLN A 24 -14.20 -1.05 -8.65
N ALA A 25 -13.58 -1.34 -9.80
CA ALA A 25 -13.16 -2.70 -10.15
C ALA A 25 -12.11 -3.24 -9.17
N LEU A 26 -11.11 -2.40 -8.84
CA LEU A 26 -10.11 -2.74 -7.83
C LEU A 26 -10.75 -3.03 -6.47
N ALA A 27 -11.65 -2.17 -5.98
CA ALA A 27 -12.38 -2.40 -4.74
C ALA A 27 -13.14 -3.74 -4.75
N ALA A 28 -13.82 -4.09 -5.85
CA ALA A 28 -14.51 -5.36 -6.00
C ALA A 28 -13.55 -6.56 -5.93
N HIS A 29 -12.35 -6.44 -6.51
CA HIS A 29 -11.32 -7.49 -6.40
C HIS A 29 -10.88 -7.72 -4.96
N TRP A 30 -10.66 -6.65 -4.20
CA TRP A 30 -10.27 -6.77 -2.80
C TRP A 30 -11.37 -7.40 -1.95
N GLN A 31 -12.62 -6.98 -2.13
CA GLN A 31 -13.77 -7.58 -1.45
C GLN A 31 -13.88 -9.08 -1.72
N SER A 32 -13.52 -9.54 -2.92
CA SER A 32 -13.46 -10.96 -3.25
C SER A 32 -12.38 -11.71 -2.44
N ILE A 33 -11.23 -11.08 -2.19
CA ILE A 33 -10.16 -11.63 -1.34
C ILE A 33 -10.67 -11.77 0.10
N VAL A 34 -11.26 -10.72 0.67
CA VAL A 34 -11.81 -10.75 2.04
C VAL A 34 -12.92 -11.79 2.17
N LYS A 35 -13.80 -11.91 1.16
CA LYS A 35 -14.82 -12.96 1.10
C LYS A 35 -14.20 -14.36 1.09
N SER A 36 -13.09 -14.53 0.37
CA SER A 36 -12.37 -15.81 0.33
C SER A 36 -11.77 -16.17 1.69
N LEU A 37 -11.14 -15.20 2.39
CA LEU A 37 -10.65 -15.39 3.77
C LEU A 37 -11.77 -15.83 4.71
N ASN A 38 -12.92 -15.16 4.64
CA ASN A 38 -14.11 -15.51 5.41
C ASN A 38 -14.62 -16.93 5.09
N ASN A 39 -14.65 -17.32 3.82
CA ASN A 39 -15.09 -18.65 3.42
C ASN A 39 -14.14 -19.73 3.96
N TYR A 40 -12.82 -19.55 3.85
CA TYR A 40 -11.85 -20.50 4.39
C TYR A 40 -11.95 -20.64 5.90
N LEU A 41 -12.16 -19.54 6.62
CA LEU A 41 -12.37 -19.58 8.08
C LEU A 41 -13.63 -20.39 8.42
N LYS A 42 -14.76 -20.11 7.77
CA LYS A 42 -16.02 -20.84 7.97
C LYS A 42 -15.87 -22.33 7.68
N MET A 43 -15.16 -22.69 6.61
CA MET A 43 -14.90 -24.08 6.24
C MET A 43 -14.05 -24.78 7.32
N MET A 44 -12.95 -24.17 7.76
CA MET A 44 -12.10 -24.74 8.81
C MET A 44 -12.86 -24.90 10.14
N ALA A 45 -13.65 -23.90 10.53
CA ALA A 45 -14.47 -23.97 11.73
C ALA A 45 -15.54 -25.08 11.65
N ALA A 46 -16.22 -25.21 10.52
CA ALA A 46 -17.21 -26.27 10.29
C ALA A 46 -16.62 -27.68 10.29
N ASN A 47 -15.31 -27.80 10.02
CA ASN A 47 -14.57 -29.07 10.06
C ASN A 47 -13.79 -29.26 11.38
N TYR A 48 -14.09 -28.49 12.41
CA TYR A 48 -13.48 -28.60 13.75
C TYR A 48 -11.94 -28.53 13.72
N VAL A 49 -11.37 -27.78 12.77
CA VAL A 49 -9.92 -27.57 12.72
C VAL A 49 -9.53 -26.80 13.98
N PRO A 50 -8.57 -27.31 14.78
CA PRO A 50 -8.13 -26.63 16.00
C PRO A 50 -7.72 -25.17 15.74
N PRO A 51 -8.18 -24.20 16.57
CA PRO A 51 -7.93 -22.78 16.33
C PRO A 51 -6.45 -22.41 16.15
N PHE A 52 -5.54 -23.10 16.84
CA PHE A 52 -4.11 -22.83 16.70
C PHE A 52 -3.57 -23.15 15.30
N LEU A 53 -4.13 -24.15 14.61
CA LEU A 53 -3.78 -24.44 13.20
C LEU A 53 -4.37 -23.38 12.28
N VAL A 54 -5.61 -22.97 12.50
CA VAL A 54 -6.28 -21.90 11.74
C VAL A 54 -5.47 -20.60 11.82
N ARG A 55 -5.00 -20.22 13.02
CA ARG A 55 -4.10 -19.07 13.21
C ARG A 55 -2.83 -19.17 12.37
N LYS A 56 -2.19 -20.34 12.34
CA LYS A 56 -0.97 -20.54 11.54
C LYS A 56 -1.25 -20.40 10.05
N VAL A 57 -2.37 -20.93 9.56
CA VAL A 57 -2.80 -20.78 8.16
C VAL A 57 -2.97 -19.29 7.80
N PHE A 58 -3.74 -18.53 8.59
CA PHE A 58 -3.96 -17.12 8.28
C PHE A 58 -2.71 -16.25 8.47
N THR A 59 -1.85 -16.56 9.43
CA THR A 59 -0.53 -15.92 9.56
C THR A 59 0.26 -16.08 8.27
N GLN A 60 0.33 -17.29 7.71
CA GLN A 60 1.04 -17.54 6.45
C GLN A 60 0.40 -16.82 5.25
N ILE A 61 -0.94 -16.80 5.17
CA ILE A 61 -1.65 -16.06 4.13
C ILE A 61 -1.33 -14.57 4.20
N PHE A 62 -1.38 -13.96 5.38
CA PHE A 62 -1.09 -12.54 5.55
C PHE A 62 0.39 -12.22 5.31
N SER A 63 1.31 -13.11 5.70
CA SER A 63 2.73 -12.99 5.37
C SER A 63 2.98 -13.02 3.86
N PHE A 64 2.30 -13.93 3.15
CA PHE A 64 2.32 -13.97 1.69
C PHE A 64 1.75 -12.70 1.05
N MET A 65 0.60 -12.20 1.53
CA MET A 65 0.02 -10.93 1.08
C MET A 65 0.98 -9.77 1.29
N ASN A 66 1.61 -9.68 2.47
CA ASN A 66 2.63 -8.67 2.77
C ASN A 66 3.76 -8.72 1.73
N MET A 67 4.33 -9.91 1.51
CA MET A 67 5.42 -10.11 0.56
C MET A 67 5.02 -9.70 -0.87
N GLN A 68 3.87 -10.14 -1.35
CA GLN A 68 3.41 -9.87 -2.72
C GLN A 68 3.14 -8.38 -2.97
N LEU A 69 2.41 -7.73 -2.06
CA LEU A 69 2.08 -6.31 -2.18
C LEU A 69 3.33 -5.44 -2.04
N PHE A 70 4.19 -5.76 -1.07
CA PHE A 70 5.41 -5.00 -0.84
C PHE A 70 6.42 -5.17 -1.98
N ASN A 71 6.59 -6.39 -2.52
CA ASN A 71 7.44 -6.61 -3.69
C ASN A 71 6.92 -5.87 -4.92
N SER A 72 5.60 -5.77 -5.09
CA SER A 72 5.01 -4.97 -6.17
C SER A 72 5.43 -3.50 -6.05
N LEU A 73 5.42 -2.92 -4.83
CA LEU A 73 5.91 -1.56 -4.59
C LEU A 73 7.43 -1.41 -4.77
N LEU A 74 8.24 -2.42 -4.48
CA LEU A 74 9.71 -2.34 -4.62
C LEU A 74 10.21 -2.53 -6.06
N LEU A 75 9.46 -3.24 -6.88
CA LEU A 75 9.89 -3.65 -8.21
C LEU A 75 9.24 -2.84 -9.33
N ARG A 76 8.08 -2.21 -9.08
CA ARG A 76 7.25 -1.62 -10.15
C ARG A 76 6.86 -0.18 -9.88
N ARG A 77 7.20 0.71 -10.81
CA ARG A 77 6.93 2.15 -10.72
C ARG A 77 5.44 2.51 -10.77
N ASP A 78 4.65 1.74 -11.51
CA ASP A 78 3.21 1.99 -11.69
C ASP A 78 2.39 1.78 -10.40
N TRP A 79 2.97 1.19 -9.37
CA TRP A 79 2.33 1.00 -8.06
C TRP A 79 2.64 2.14 -7.07
N CYS A 80 3.72 2.89 -7.28
CA CYS A 80 4.17 3.93 -6.35
C CYS A 80 3.50 5.29 -6.65
N SER A 81 2.19 5.40 -6.46
CA SER A 81 1.47 6.68 -6.55
C SER A 81 0.66 6.99 -5.29
N PHE A 82 0.21 8.24 -5.16
CA PHE A 82 -0.66 8.63 -4.04
C PHE A 82 -2.00 7.90 -4.13
N SER A 83 -2.62 7.86 -5.32
CA SER A 83 -3.91 7.19 -5.51
C SER A 83 -3.85 5.68 -5.24
N ASN A 84 -2.77 5.02 -5.66
CA ASN A 84 -2.57 3.59 -5.36
C ASN A 84 -2.31 3.37 -3.86
N GLY A 85 -1.55 4.26 -3.22
CA GLY A 85 -1.38 4.25 -1.78
C GLY A 85 -2.71 4.32 -1.03
N GLU A 86 -3.59 5.26 -1.39
CA GLU A 86 -4.91 5.38 -0.78
C GLU A 86 -5.79 4.14 -1.02
N TYR A 87 -5.74 3.57 -2.22
CA TYR A 87 -6.45 2.32 -2.51
C TYR A 87 -5.97 1.18 -1.62
N VAL A 88 -4.66 0.91 -1.58
CA VAL A 88 -4.11 -0.18 -0.76
C VAL A 88 -4.35 0.09 0.73
N LYS A 89 -4.34 1.34 1.16
CA LYS A 89 -4.68 1.71 2.54
C LYS A 89 -6.11 1.33 2.90
N ALA A 90 -7.08 1.63 2.04
CA ALA A 90 -8.47 1.23 2.24
C ALA A 90 -8.61 -0.29 2.27
N SER A 91 -7.95 -1.00 1.35
CA SER A 91 -7.86 -2.45 1.32
C SER A 91 -7.31 -3.02 2.64
N LEU A 92 -6.19 -2.50 3.14
CA LEU A 92 -5.59 -2.92 4.40
C LEU A 92 -6.56 -2.71 5.59
N ALA A 93 -7.35 -1.64 5.58
CA ALA A 93 -8.37 -1.41 6.61
C ALA A 93 -9.49 -2.48 6.59
N GLU A 94 -9.91 -2.93 5.40
CA GLU A 94 -10.85 -4.07 5.30
C GLU A 94 -10.23 -5.39 5.82
N SER A 95 -8.93 -5.61 5.59
CA SER A 95 -8.23 -6.76 6.18
C SER A 95 -8.09 -6.67 7.70
N GLU A 96 -7.83 -5.48 8.25
CA GLU A 96 -7.81 -5.25 9.70
C GLU A 96 -9.18 -5.55 10.31
N GLN A 97 -10.25 -5.04 9.68
CA GLN A 97 -11.61 -5.31 10.11
C GLN A 97 -11.96 -6.80 10.05
N TRP A 98 -11.47 -7.52 9.03
CA TRP A 98 -11.60 -8.97 8.93
C TRP A 98 -10.91 -9.68 10.09
N CYS A 99 -9.67 -9.30 10.43
CA CYS A 99 -8.96 -9.85 11.59
C CYS A 99 -9.72 -9.60 12.91
N CYS A 100 -10.24 -8.39 13.11
CA CYS A 100 -11.08 -8.07 14.28
C CYS A 100 -12.32 -8.97 14.35
N SER A 101 -12.97 -9.21 13.22
CA SER A 101 -14.18 -10.05 13.14
C SER A 101 -13.89 -11.54 13.34
N ALA A 102 -12.72 -12.02 12.87
CA ALA A 102 -12.25 -13.38 13.10
C ALA A 102 -11.74 -13.61 14.53
N THR A 103 -11.54 -12.54 15.31
CA THR A 103 -11.07 -12.53 16.72
C THR A 103 -9.65 -13.08 16.91
N GLU A 104 -9.10 -12.88 18.11
CA GLU A 104 -7.78 -13.40 18.49
C GLU A 104 -7.73 -14.94 18.39
N GLU A 105 -8.86 -15.62 18.58
CA GLU A 105 -8.95 -17.09 18.51
C GLU A 105 -8.48 -17.62 17.15
N TYR A 106 -8.90 -17.00 16.03
CA TYR A 106 -8.63 -17.49 14.68
C TYR A 106 -7.65 -16.63 13.89
N ALA A 107 -7.67 -15.31 14.05
CA ALA A 107 -6.72 -14.43 13.37
C ALA A 107 -5.37 -14.36 14.07
N GLY A 108 -5.36 -14.39 15.42
CA GLY A 108 -4.13 -14.21 16.21
C GLY A 108 -3.34 -12.98 15.75
N SER A 109 -2.04 -13.17 15.51
CA SER A 109 -1.11 -12.13 15.05
C SER A 109 -1.06 -11.95 13.52
N ALA A 110 -2.04 -12.44 12.75
CA ALA A 110 -2.01 -12.35 11.29
C ALA A 110 -1.91 -10.90 10.78
N TRP A 111 -2.51 -9.94 11.47
CA TRP A 111 -2.43 -8.51 11.12
C TRP A 111 -1.00 -7.95 11.18
N ASP A 112 -0.17 -8.46 12.09
CA ASP A 112 1.20 -7.98 12.29
C ASP A 112 2.12 -8.37 11.11
N GLU A 113 1.76 -9.42 10.36
CA GLU A 113 2.49 -9.86 9.18
C GLU A 113 2.48 -8.80 8.07
N LEU A 114 1.46 -7.93 8.02
CA LEU A 114 1.31 -6.86 7.02
C LEU A 114 2.17 -5.61 7.32
N LYS A 115 3.07 -5.65 8.30
CA LYS A 115 3.87 -4.50 8.76
C LYS A 115 4.65 -3.77 7.65
N HIS A 116 5.23 -4.47 6.68
CA HIS A 116 6.04 -3.83 5.63
C HIS A 116 5.16 -3.05 4.66
N ILE A 117 4.09 -3.69 4.17
CA ILE A 117 3.16 -3.01 3.26
C ILE A 117 2.43 -1.87 3.97
N ARG A 118 2.04 -2.03 5.24
CA ARG A 118 1.41 -0.96 6.04
C ARG A 118 2.31 0.28 6.16
N GLN A 119 3.59 0.10 6.47
CA GLN A 119 4.54 1.23 6.54
C GLN A 119 4.81 1.85 5.18
N ALA A 120 5.00 1.03 4.13
CA ALA A 120 5.23 1.51 2.77
C ALA A 120 4.04 2.33 2.24
N VAL A 121 2.82 1.84 2.44
CA VAL A 121 1.60 2.55 2.05
C VAL A 121 1.40 3.80 2.90
N GLY A 122 1.62 3.69 4.21
CA GLY A 122 1.61 4.82 5.13
C GLY A 122 2.52 5.95 4.64
N PHE A 123 3.72 5.59 4.17
CA PHE A 123 4.66 6.50 3.53
C PHE A 123 4.13 7.11 2.23
N LEU A 124 3.57 6.30 1.31
CA LEU A 124 3.03 6.78 0.03
C LEU A 124 1.91 7.82 0.22
N VAL A 125 1.12 7.72 1.29
CA VAL A 125 -0.01 8.63 1.55
C VAL A 125 0.33 9.82 2.45
N ILE A 126 1.58 9.98 2.88
CA ILE A 126 1.99 11.15 3.68
C ILE A 126 1.68 12.43 2.89
N HIS A 127 1.01 13.37 3.54
CA HIS A 127 0.88 14.75 3.05
C HIS A 127 2.09 15.58 3.47
N LYS A 128 2.44 16.61 2.68
CA LYS A 128 3.59 17.50 2.96
C LYS A 128 4.92 16.75 3.15
N LYS A 129 5.11 15.66 2.39
CA LYS A 129 6.34 14.88 2.34
C LYS A 129 7.65 15.70 2.30
N PRO A 130 7.76 16.83 1.57
CA PRO A 130 8.98 17.66 1.56
C PRO A 130 9.39 18.26 2.91
N GLN A 131 8.48 18.29 3.88
CA GLN A 131 8.73 18.82 5.22
C GLN A 131 9.20 17.74 6.20
N LYS A 132 9.32 16.49 5.74
CA LYS A 132 9.72 15.35 6.56
C LYS A 132 11.19 15.02 6.38
N THR A 133 11.90 14.92 7.49
CA THR A 133 13.30 14.53 7.52
C THR A 133 13.46 13.04 7.24
N LEU A 134 14.65 12.64 6.78
CA LEU A 134 14.97 11.23 6.60
C LEU A 134 14.78 10.45 7.91
N ASN A 135 15.25 11.01 9.03
CA ASN A 135 15.13 10.42 10.37
C ASN A 135 13.67 10.23 10.80
N GLU A 136 12.81 11.24 10.61
CA GLU A 136 11.37 11.11 10.88
C GLU A 136 10.75 9.99 10.02
N ILE A 137 11.18 9.86 8.77
CA ILE A 137 10.64 8.84 7.87
C ILE A 137 11.12 7.44 8.29
N THR A 138 12.42 7.24 8.50
CA THR A 138 12.98 5.91 8.77
C THR A 138 12.68 5.45 10.19
N ASN A 139 12.77 6.32 11.19
CA ASN A 139 12.70 5.90 12.59
C ASN A 139 11.31 6.07 13.20
N GLU A 140 10.49 7.03 12.75
CA GLU A 140 9.15 7.23 13.31
C GLU A 140 8.05 6.63 12.42
N ARG A 141 8.18 6.70 11.09
CA ARG A 141 7.13 6.25 10.16
C ARG A 141 7.34 4.86 9.61
N CYS A 142 8.58 4.51 9.28
CA CYS A 142 8.93 3.27 8.60
C CYS A 142 10.03 2.45 9.31
N PRO A 143 9.96 2.21 10.63
CA PRO A 143 11.04 1.54 11.37
C PRO A 143 11.28 0.07 10.98
N VAL A 144 10.37 -0.56 10.23
CA VAL A 144 10.53 -1.92 9.71
C VAL A 144 11.20 -1.92 8.34
N LEU A 145 11.15 -0.81 7.59
CA LEU A 145 11.75 -0.71 6.27
C LEU A 145 13.21 -0.28 6.37
N SER A 146 14.09 -0.97 5.65
CA SER A 146 15.47 -0.52 5.48
C SER A 146 15.55 0.79 4.69
N ILE A 147 16.61 1.57 4.90
CA ILE A 147 16.88 2.81 4.15
C ILE A 147 16.88 2.54 2.64
N GLN A 148 17.41 1.41 2.20
CA GLN A 148 17.43 1.01 0.79
C GLN A 148 16.02 0.81 0.22
N GLN A 149 15.12 0.18 0.97
CA GLN A 149 13.72 -0.02 0.57
C GLN A 149 12.97 1.31 0.52
N VAL A 150 13.14 2.17 1.53
CA VAL A 150 12.55 3.51 1.54
C VAL A 150 13.04 4.32 0.33
N TYR A 151 14.35 4.32 0.06
CA TYR A 151 14.94 4.98 -1.10
C TYR A 151 14.38 4.44 -2.42
N ARG A 152 14.25 3.11 -2.55
CA ARG A 152 13.71 2.46 -3.74
C ARG A 152 12.27 2.91 -4.02
N ILE A 153 11.39 2.90 -3.01
CA ILE A 153 10.01 3.37 -3.13
C ILE A 153 9.97 4.87 -3.45
N SER A 154 10.79 5.68 -2.76
CA SER A 154 10.86 7.13 -2.93
C SER A 154 11.21 7.55 -4.35
N THR A 155 12.16 6.84 -4.97
CA THR A 155 12.64 7.17 -6.32
C THR A 155 11.70 6.71 -7.42
N MET A 156 10.84 5.72 -7.15
CA MET A 156 9.77 5.29 -8.05
C MET A 156 8.48 6.09 -7.87
N TYR A 157 8.30 6.74 -6.71
CA TYR A 157 7.09 7.48 -6.39
C TYR A 157 6.76 8.60 -7.38
N TRP A 158 5.48 8.73 -7.72
CA TRP A 158 4.93 9.81 -8.50
C TRP A 158 3.58 10.27 -7.93
N ASP A 159 3.50 11.54 -7.55
CA ASP A 159 2.26 12.16 -7.06
C ASP A 159 1.32 12.50 -8.23
N ASP A 160 0.32 11.67 -8.46
CA ASP A 160 -0.68 11.79 -9.51
C ASP A 160 -1.88 12.68 -9.14
N LYS A 161 -1.95 13.21 -7.90
CA LYS A 161 -3.10 13.98 -7.41
C LYS A 161 -2.76 15.45 -7.10
N TYR A 162 -1.57 15.72 -6.57
CA TYR A 162 -1.17 17.07 -6.11
C TYR A 162 0.09 17.62 -6.81
N SER A 163 0.64 16.93 -7.80
CA SER A 163 1.80 17.37 -8.62
C SER A 163 3.11 17.65 -7.84
N THR A 164 3.39 16.96 -6.72
CA THR A 164 4.58 17.21 -5.87
C THR A 164 5.86 16.40 -6.23
N GLN A 165 5.96 15.83 -7.43
CA GLN A 165 6.92 14.76 -7.74
C GLN A 165 8.41 15.11 -7.64
N TYR A 166 8.79 16.34 -7.99
CA TYR A 166 10.21 16.67 -8.21
C TYR A 166 10.99 16.90 -6.92
N VAL A 167 10.33 17.40 -5.87
CA VAL A 167 10.99 17.78 -4.62
C VAL A 167 11.46 16.55 -3.84
N PHE A 168 10.66 15.47 -3.89
CA PHE A 168 10.87 14.30 -3.06
C PHE A 168 12.03 13.42 -3.53
N ARG A 169 12.18 13.26 -4.85
CA ARG A 169 13.25 12.47 -5.46
C ARG A 169 14.63 13.08 -5.24
N CYS A 170 14.73 14.42 -5.25
CA CYS A 170 15.97 15.13 -4.94
C CYS A 170 16.32 15.03 -3.45
N TYR A 171 15.36 15.24 -2.56
CA TYR A 171 15.58 15.22 -1.11
C TYR A 171 16.18 13.89 -0.62
N PHE A 172 15.60 12.75 -1.03
CA PHE A 172 16.13 11.44 -0.65
C PHE A 172 17.49 11.12 -1.29
N LYS A 173 17.74 11.63 -2.51
CA LYS A 173 19.04 11.47 -3.16
C LYS A 173 20.12 12.23 -2.40
N TYR A 174 19.86 13.47 -1.97
CA TYR A 174 20.81 14.24 -1.16
C TYR A 174 20.99 13.66 0.24
N ALA A 175 19.90 13.35 0.95
CA ALA A 175 19.97 12.83 2.31
C ALA A 175 20.67 11.47 2.41
N SER A 176 20.49 10.59 1.41
CA SER A 176 21.23 9.31 1.37
C SER A 176 22.71 9.46 1.04
N TYR A 177 23.08 10.46 0.22
CA TYR A 177 24.49 10.78 -0.06
C TYR A 177 25.21 11.32 1.19
N ASP A 178 24.59 12.24 1.93
CA ASP A 178 25.18 12.78 3.16
C ASP A 178 25.38 11.70 4.24
N GLU A 179 24.42 10.77 4.41
CA GLU A 179 24.56 9.65 5.36
C GLU A 179 25.63 8.62 4.95
N GLN A 180 25.85 8.41 3.64
CA GLN A 180 26.92 7.53 3.16
C GLN A 180 28.31 8.17 3.29
N CYS A 181 28.40 9.50 3.29
CA CYS A 181 29.66 10.23 3.53
C CYS A 181 30.04 10.28 5.02
N CYS A 182 29.08 10.10 5.93
CA CYS A 182 29.28 10.15 7.38
C CYS A 182 29.55 8.77 8.04
N LYS A 183 29.84 7.72 7.26
CA LYS A 183 30.26 6.39 7.74
C LYS A 183 31.64 6.06 7.23
#